data_AF-A0A6A8AB36-F1
#
_entry.id   AF-A0A6A8AB36-F1
#
_cell.length_a   1.000
_cell.length_b   1.000
_cell.length_c   1.000
_cell.angle_alpha   90.00
_cell.angle_beta   90.00
_cell.angle_gamma   90.00
#
_symmetry.space_group_name_H-M   'P 1'
#
loop_
_entity.id
_entity.type
_entity.pdbx_description
1 polymer ?
#
loop_
_entity_poly.entity_id
_entity_poly.type
_entity_poly.pdbx_seq_one_letter_code
_entity_poly.pdbx_strand_id
1 'polypeptide(L)'
;MYRDYGGAPDYRAERQYGNEQPTLVTPEGYILDYTPEPGEFVVTRDRSGRRVYMDRAGNVVATEMQQQSRRDRGGYARREQMPGVSPGYRDYRDYRGNGRDGGQYDGEVTGSVPDNGSITRLPLDAPSNDPSQYDQNYATIEPDQTQPLGPEPQHSGSTITVTNKPQAEIAALQVFLDREGISPGVIDGRLGDNVNKAIAAWQEMTGETLDPNNADDIIQRLSYSGGMPITEYTITAADAAGPYVASIPDDYAHKAQLPALSFTSTSEKLAEQFHMDEGYLKALNPNANFTIPGTIIKVINPGAVKTGNVTRIIADKGRKQVFAYGEDGKLIAAYPATIGSSDTPSPSGNHTVARIALNPGYTYNPKINFTQGENKEILQIPPGPNGPVGTVWIALSKPTYGIHGTPEPSKIGKTNSHGCIRLTNWDATELAKMVKPGTTVEFME
;
A
#
# COMPACT_ATOMS: atom_id res chain seq x y z
N MET A 1 -29.07 -65.27 28.93
CA MET A 1 -29.07 -64.48 30.17
C MET A 1 -28.57 -63.08 29.82
N TYR A 2 -29.48 -62.11 29.83
CA TYR A 2 -29.18 -60.68 29.74
C TYR A 2 -28.73 -60.17 31.11
N ARG A 3 -27.76 -59.26 31.16
CA ARG A 3 -27.68 -58.21 32.19
C ARG A 3 -27.02 -56.95 31.65
N ASP A 4 -27.60 -55.87 32.15
CA ASP A 4 -27.64 -54.47 31.73
C ASP A 4 -26.58 -53.63 32.47
N TYR A 5 -26.50 -52.32 32.13
CA TYR A 5 -25.83 -51.15 32.74
C TYR A 5 -25.02 -50.39 31.65
N GLY A 6 -25.30 -49.15 31.25
CA GLY A 6 -26.32 -48.18 31.64
C GLY A 6 -26.03 -46.81 31.00
N GLY A 7 -27.11 -46.08 30.68
CA GLY A 7 -27.23 -44.63 30.80
C GLY A 7 -26.46 -43.72 29.84
N ALA A 8 -27.06 -43.41 28.69
CA ALA A 8 -26.76 -42.20 27.92
C ALA A 8 -27.22 -40.93 28.69
N PRO A 9 -26.45 -39.82 28.71
CA PRO A 9 -26.98 -38.55 29.16
C PRO A 9 -27.80 -37.88 28.05
N ASP A 10 -29.02 -37.51 28.42
CA ASP A 10 -30.00 -36.70 27.70
C ASP A 10 -29.38 -35.41 27.13
N TYR A 11 -29.41 -35.25 25.81
CA TYR A 11 -29.25 -33.95 25.15
C TYR A 11 -30.54 -33.15 25.31
N ARG A 12 -30.69 -32.45 26.44
CA ARG A 12 -31.69 -31.38 26.55
C ARG A 12 -31.17 -30.14 25.83
N ALA A 13 -31.71 -29.94 24.64
CA ALA A 13 -31.77 -28.63 24.00
C ALA A 13 -32.62 -27.70 24.86
N GLU A 14 -32.02 -26.62 25.36
CA GLU A 14 -32.76 -25.44 25.80
C GLU A 14 -32.06 -24.18 25.27
N ARG A 15 -32.90 -23.29 24.73
CA ARG A 15 -32.56 -22.22 23.80
C ARG A 15 -32.05 -20.96 24.51
N GLN A 16 -31.42 -20.14 23.68
CA GLN A 16 -31.58 -18.67 23.60
C GLN A 16 -30.67 -17.79 24.48
N TYR A 17 -29.56 -17.34 23.91
CA TYR A 17 -29.20 -15.92 23.87
C TYR A 17 -28.56 -15.61 22.51
N GLY A 18 -29.21 -14.73 21.75
CA GLY A 18 -28.71 -14.24 20.46
C GLY A 18 -27.58 -13.25 20.64
N ASN A 19 -26.36 -13.76 20.80
CA ASN A 19 -25.15 -13.01 20.50
C ASN A 19 -24.58 -13.58 19.21
N GLU A 20 -24.59 -12.79 18.14
CA GLU A 20 -23.77 -13.04 16.97
C GLU A 20 -22.34 -13.20 17.47
N GLN A 21 -21.78 -14.42 17.39
CA GLN A 21 -20.37 -14.60 17.70
C GLN A 21 -19.59 -13.71 16.74
N PRO A 22 -18.68 -12.88 17.24
CA PRO A 22 -17.99 -11.95 16.38
C PRO A 22 -17.06 -12.75 15.45
N THR A 23 -16.95 -12.32 14.19
CA THR A 23 -16.15 -13.06 13.20
C THR A 23 -14.69 -12.69 13.39
N LEU A 24 -13.86 -13.68 13.67
CA LEU A 24 -12.42 -13.51 13.76
C LEU A 24 -11.80 -13.75 12.40
N VAL A 25 -10.95 -12.82 11.95
CA VAL A 25 -10.31 -12.88 10.65
C VAL A 25 -8.80 -12.78 10.81
N THR A 26 -8.07 -13.75 10.27
CA THR A 26 -6.60 -13.76 10.23
C THR A 26 -6.04 -12.68 9.30
N PRO A 27 -4.76 -12.26 9.45
CA PRO A 27 -4.11 -11.37 8.49
C PRO A 27 -4.14 -11.87 7.04
N GLU A 28 -4.17 -13.20 6.85
CA GLU A 28 -4.25 -13.85 5.55
C GLU A 28 -5.69 -13.91 5.01
N GLY A 29 -6.68 -13.47 5.79
CA GLY A 29 -8.07 -13.35 5.38
C GLY A 29 -8.95 -14.56 5.64
N TYR A 30 -8.42 -15.60 6.29
CA TYR A 30 -9.22 -16.73 6.76
C TYR A 30 -10.10 -16.34 7.93
N ILE A 31 -11.37 -16.74 7.86
CA ILE A 31 -12.30 -16.64 8.99
C ILE A 31 -12.00 -17.81 9.94
N LEU A 32 -11.69 -17.50 11.19
CA LEU A 32 -11.58 -18.49 12.24
C LEU A 32 -12.98 -18.85 12.75
N ASP A 33 -13.28 -20.13 12.78
CA ASP A 33 -14.52 -20.71 13.31
C ASP A 33 -14.43 -21.01 14.82
N TYR A 34 -13.29 -20.70 15.45
CA TYR A 34 -13.08 -20.80 16.89
C TYR A 34 -12.57 -19.47 17.48
N THR A 35 -12.90 -19.21 18.74
CA THR A 35 -12.34 -18.10 19.51
C THR A 35 -11.09 -18.59 20.24
N PRO A 36 -9.92 -17.95 20.09
CA PRO A 36 -8.72 -18.38 20.79
C PRO A 36 -8.86 -18.31 22.32
N GLU A 37 -8.32 -19.30 23.03
CA GLU A 37 -8.42 -19.43 24.49
C GLU A 37 -7.71 -18.28 25.23
N PRO A 38 -8.26 -17.77 26.36
CA PRO A 38 -7.61 -16.74 27.16
C PRO A 38 -6.26 -17.22 27.73
N GLY A 39 -5.15 -16.69 27.22
CA GLY A 39 -3.79 -16.98 27.72
C GLY A 39 -2.72 -17.18 26.64
N GLU A 40 -3.14 -17.44 25.41
CA GLU A 40 -2.23 -17.58 24.26
C GLU A 40 -1.97 -16.24 23.53
N PHE A 41 -2.90 -15.28 23.64
CA PHE A 41 -2.88 -14.04 22.87
C PHE A 41 -3.05 -12.80 23.76
N VAL A 42 -2.42 -11.70 23.35
CA VAL A 42 -2.65 -10.37 23.90
C VAL A 42 -3.80 -9.73 23.12
N VAL A 43 -4.88 -9.35 23.81
CA VAL A 43 -6.02 -8.68 23.19
C VAL A 43 -5.86 -7.17 23.34
N THR A 44 -5.78 -6.46 22.21
CA THR A 44 -5.74 -4.99 22.14
C THR A 44 -6.95 -4.44 21.37
N ARG A 45 -7.04 -3.11 21.21
CA ARG A 45 -8.03 -2.46 20.35
C ARG A 45 -7.35 -1.64 19.26
N ASP A 46 -7.91 -1.69 18.05
CA ASP A 46 -7.49 -0.81 16.96
C ASP A 46 -8.12 0.59 17.05
N ARG A 47 -7.78 1.48 16.11
CA ARG A 47 -8.35 2.84 16.04
C ARG A 47 -9.86 2.87 15.83
N SER A 48 -10.45 1.80 15.29
CA SER A 48 -11.89 1.64 15.12
C SER A 48 -12.56 1.03 16.36
N GLY A 49 -11.81 0.81 17.44
CA GLY A 49 -12.30 0.24 18.69
C GLY A 49 -12.51 -1.27 18.65
N ARG A 50 -12.10 -1.95 17.57
CA ARG A 50 -12.26 -3.41 17.37
C ARG A 50 -11.19 -4.17 18.13
N ARG A 51 -11.52 -5.37 18.62
CA ARG A 51 -10.55 -6.22 19.32
C ARG A 51 -9.58 -6.84 18.31
N VAL A 52 -8.29 -6.79 18.63
CA VAL A 52 -7.21 -7.42 17.84
C VAL A 52 -6.47 -8.38 18.74
N TYR A 53 -6.31 -9.62 18.28
CA TYR A 53 -5.63 -10.70 18.96
C TYR A 53 -4.20 -10.77 18.43
N MET A 54 -3.21 -10.60 19.30
CA MET A 54 -1.79 -10.61 18.95
C MET A 54 -1.06 -11.77 19.62
N ASP A 55 -0.09 -12.35 18.93
CA ASP A 55 0.84 -13.29 19.56
C ASP A 55 1.82 -12.57 20.51
N ARG A 56 2.65 -13.34 21.22
CA ARG A 56 3.66 -12.77 22.15
C ARG A 56 4.80 -12.03 21.46
N ALA A 57 4.95 -12.20 20.14
CA ALA A 57 5.94 -11.49 19.34
C ALA A 57 5.38 -10.17 18.77
N GLY A 58 4.10 -9.86 19.03
CA GLY A 58 3.44 -8.63 18.57
C GLY A 58 2.82 -8.73 17.18
N ASN A 59 2.75 -9.92 16.58
CA ASN A 59 2.08 -10.12 15.31
C ASN A 59 0.57 -10.23 15.51
N VAL A 60 -0.22 -9.63 14.62
CA VAL A 60 -1.67 -9.83 14.61
C VAL A 60 -1.98 -11.25 14.18
N VAL A 61 -2.79 -11.95 14.97
CA VAL A 61 -3.25 -13.32 14.70
C VAL A 61 -4.68 -13.32 14.18
N ALA A 62 -5.53 -12.46 14.76
CA ALA A 62 -6.88 -12.25 14.26
C ALA A 62 -7.41 -10.87 14.64
N THR A 63 -8.31 -10.32 13.83
CA THR A 63 -9.09 -9.11 14.15
C THR A 63 -10.56 -9.47 14.24
N GLU A 64 -11.23 -8.91 15.24
CA GLU A 64 -12.66 -9.07 15.45
C GLU A 64 -13.48 -8.17 14.54
N MET A 65 -14.38 -8.77 13.77
CA MET A 65 -15.21 -8.10 12.79
C MET A 65 -16.68 -8.13 13.21
N GLN A 66 -17.32 -6.96 13.13
CA GLN A 66 -18.78 -6.86 13.24
C GLN A 66 -19.42 -7.42 11.97
N GLN A 67 -20.27 -8.42 12.10
CA GLN A 67 -21.23 -8.75 11.05
C GLN A 67 -22.37 -7.74 11.14
N GLN A 68 -22.78 -7.13 10.02
CA GLN A 68 -24.13 -6.61 9.94
C GLN A 68 -25.08 -7.77 9.72
N SER A 69 -25.99 -7.98 10.67
CA SER A 69 -27.20 -8.76 10.45
C SER A 69 -27.91 -8.21 9.21
N ARG A 70 -27.93 -8.96 8.09
CA ARG A 70 -28.79 -8.64 6.94
C ARG A 70 -30.24 -8.72 7.40
N ARG A 71 -30.82 -7.59 7.82
CA ARG A 71 -32.26 -7.39 7.86
C ARG A 71 -32.63 -6.42 6.74
N ASP A 72 -32.57 -6.91 5.51
CA ASP A 72 -33.39 -6.35 4.44
C ASP A 72 -34.86 -6.62 4.78
N ARG A 73 -35.54 -5.60 5.29
CA ARG A 73 -37.01 -5.56 5.30
C ARG A 73 -37.45 -4.35 4.50
N GLY A 74 -37.72 -4.61 3.22
CA GLY A 74 -38.45 -3.68 2.37
C GLY A 74 -39.81 -3.33 2.99
N GLY A 75 -40.18 -2.06 2.88
CA GLY A 75 -41.47 -1.56 3.35
C GLY A 75 -41.56 -0.04 3.22
N TYR A 76 -42.18 0.42 2.15
CA TYR A 76 -42.65 1.80 2.00
C TYR A 76 -43.65 2.17 3.10
N ALA A 77 -43.49 3.32 3.77
CA ALA A 77 -44.61 4.13 4.27
C ALA A 77 -44.18 5.56 4.65
N ARG A 78 -45.07 6.50 4.34
CA ARG A 78 -45.01 7.96 4.49
C ARG A 78 -44.94 8.46 5.94
N ARG A 79 -44.14 9.53 6.13
CA ARG A 79 -44.44 10.87 6.71
C ARG A 79 -45.49 10.99 7.83
N GLU A 80 -45.07 11.47 9.01
CA GLU A 80 -45.77 12.49 9.83
C GLU A 80 -44.86 13.07 10.95
N GLN A 81 -45.18 14.28 11.41
CA GLN A 81 -44.32 15.21 12.16
C GLN A 81 -44.64 15.28 13.68
N MET A 82 -43.56 15.41 14.50
CA MET A 82 -43.41 16.17 15.78
C MET A 82 -44.24 15.75 17.04
N PRO A 83 -43.93 16.19 18.29
CA PRO A 83 -42.69 16.75 18.89
C PRO A 83 -42.28 16.20 20.31
N GLY A 84 -41.05 16.56 20.70
CA GLY A 84 -40.33 16.56 21.99
C GLY A 84 -40.93 16.11 23.33
N VAL A 85 -40.09 15.44 24.13
CA VAL A 85 -39.95 15.62 25.59
C VAL A 85 -38.50 15.28 26.00
N SER A 86 -37.85 16.21 26.70
CA SER A 86 -36.64 15.98 27.52
C SER A 86 -37.10 15.91 28.98
N PRO A 87 -36.52 15.06 29.84
CA PRO A 87 -35.80 15.63 30.98
C PRO A 87 -34.64 14.79 31.57
N GLY A 88 -33.56 15.49 31.92
CA GLY A 88 -33.18 15.65 33.33
C GLY A 88 -32.26 14.62 34.01
N TYR A 89 -31.00 15.02 34.21
CA TYR A 89 -30.14 14.87 35.39
C TYR A 89 -30.35 13.68 36.36
N ARG A 90 -29.26 12.93 36.60
CA ARG A 90 -28.85 12.54 37.96
C ARG A 90 -27.34 12.28 38.03
N ASP A 91 -26.72 13.11 38.86
CA ASP A 91 -25.36 13.09 39.36
C ASP A 91 -25.29 12.14 40.57
N TYR A 92 -24.23 11.33 40.71
CA TYR A 92 -23.81 10.76 41.99
C TYR A 92 -22.30 10.54 42.00
N ARG A 93 -21.67 11.34 42.87
CA ARG A 93 -20.32 11.19 43.40
C ARG A 93 -20.19 10.01 44.36
N ASP A 94 -18.91 9.65 44.53
CA ASP A 94 -18.25 9.01 45.66
C ASP A 94 -18.38 7.49 45.82
N TYR A 95 -17.24 6.79 45.67
CA TYR A 95 -16.69 6.01 46.79
C TYR A 95 -15.16 6.03 46.78
N ARG A 96 -14.63 6.32 47.99
CA ARG A 96 -13.24 6.38 48.42
C ARG A 96 -12.47 5.07 48.20
N GLY A 97 -11.16 5.22 48.06
CA GLY A 97 -10.21 4.13 47.95
C GLY A 97 -9.77 3.48 49.26
N ASN A 98 -8.81 2.57 49.12
CA ASN A 98 -7.93 2.12 50.17
C ASN A 98 -6.62 1.62 49.53
N GLY A 99 -5.47 1.95 50.11
CA GLY A 99 -4.13 1.60 49.62
C GLY A 99 -3.41 0.55 50.48
N ARG A 100 -2.15 0.30 50.09
CA ARG A 100 -1.10 -0.61 50.66
C ARG A 100 -1.25 -2.07 50.22
N ASP A 101 -0.21 -2.85 49.90
CA ASP A 101 1.22 -2.82 50.25
C ASP A 101 2.07 -3.50 49.16
N GLY A 102 3.40 -3.29 49.20
CA GLY A 102 4.38 -3.77 48.22
C GLY A 102 4.88 -5.22 48.39
N GLY A 103 5.75 -5.62 47.46
CA GLY A 103 6.50 -6.87 47.52
C GLY A 103 7.47 -7.02 46.34
N GLN A 104 8.76 -6.82 46.61
CA GLN A 104 9.90 -7.22 45.78
C GLN A 104 10.03 -8.75 45.77
N TYR A 105 10.41 -9.32 44.62
CA TYR A 105 11.17 -10.58 44.59
C TYR A 105 12.22 -10.53 43.47
N ASP A 106 13.47 -10.74 43.90
CA ASP A 106 14.66 -11.03 43.12
C ASP A 106 14.61 -12.42 42.49
N GLY A 107 15.44 -12.61 41.46
CA GLY A 107 15.40 -13.71 40.50
C GLY A 107 15.94 -15.07 40.94
N GLU A 108 16.00 -15.99 39.98
CA GLU A 108 16.88 -17.15 40.02
C GLU A 108 17.09 -17.75 38.62
N VAL A 109 18.34 -18.18 38.41
CA VAL A 109 18.94 -18.83 37.24
C VAL A 109 18.76 -20.35 37.35
N THR A 110 18.72 -21.07 36.21
CA THR A 110 19.23 -22.44 35.93
C THR A 110 18.46 -23.01 34.72
N GLY A 111 18.97 -23.80 33.76
CA GLY A 111 20.29 -24.34 33.45
C GLY A 111 20.22 -25.16 32.14
N SER A 112 21.19 -24.94 31.25
CA SER A 112 21.97 -25.89 30.38
C SER A 112 21.36 -27.22 29.85
N VAL A 113 21.30 -27.48 28.50
CA VAL A 113 22.30 -28.15 27.55
C VAL A 113 21.72 -29.51 27.04
N PRO A 114 22.11 -30.22 25.92
CA PRO A 114 23.07 -30.04 24.77
C PRO A 114 22.35 -30.16 23.36
N ASP A 115 22.92 -30.13 22.14
CA ASP A 115 24.17 -30.72 21.60
C ASP A 115 24.55 -30.17 20.18
N ASN A 116 25.79 -30.50 19.81
CA ASN A 116 26.65 -30.20 18.67
C ASN A 116 26.08 -30.13 17.24
N GLY A 117 26.59 -29.14 16.50
CA GLY A 117 26.79 -29.17 15.05
C GLY A 117 27.68 -28.01 14.62
N SER A 118 28.99 -28.26 14.45
CA SER A 118 29.98 -27.26 14.07
C SER A 118 29.76 -26.76 12.63
N ILE A 119 29.29 -25.52 12.46
CA ILE A 119 29.37 -24.78 11.20
C ILE A 119 30.52 -23.77 11.33
N THR A 120 31.63 -24.05 10.64
CA THR A 120 32.72 -23.09 10.46
C THR A 120 32.23 -21.96 9.55
N ARG A 121 31.92 -20.78 10.12
CA ARG A 121 31.70 -19.56 9.35
C ARG A 121 33.04 -18.94 9.01
N LEU A 122 33.35 -18.84 7.72
CA LEU A 122 34.46 -18.01 7.24
C LEU A 122 34.14 -16.53 7.53
N PRO A 123 35.10 -15.73 8.05
CA PRO A 123 34.92 -14.29 8.14
C PRO A 123 34.75 -13.69 6.74
N LEU A 124 33.74 -12.84 6.55
CA LEU A 124 33.71 -11.92 5.41
C LEU A 124 34.84 -10.90 5.61
N ASP A 125 35.72 -10.78 4.63
CA ASP A 125 36.77 -9.77 4.62
C ASP A 125 36.16 -8.38 4.84
N ALA A 126 36.71 -7.65 5.80
CA ALA A 126 36.31 -6.28 6.09
C ALA A 126 36.57 -5.41 4.85
N PRO A 127 35.59 -4.64 4.34
CA PRO A 127 35.85 -3.68 3.28
C PRO A 127 36.84 -2.63 3.80
N SER A 128 37.89 -2.41 3.03
CA SER A 128 38.92 -1.41 3.25
C SER A 128 38.31 -0.02 3.46
N ASN A 129 38.52 0.55 4.64
CA ASN A 129 38.25 1.96 4.93
C ASN A 129 39.33 2.83 4.26
N ASP A 130 39.20 3.07 2.95
CA ASP A 130 39.93 4.14 2.27
C ASP A 130 38.99 5.35 2.11
N PRO A 131 39.23 6.47 2.82
CA PRO A 131 38.40 7.67 2.75
C PRO A 131 38.52 8.46 1.44
N SER A 132 39.40 8.06 0.52
CA SER A 132 39.75 8.87 -0.66
C SER A 132 38.97 8.54 -1.95
N GLN A 133 38.00 7.61 -1.90
CA GLN A 133 37.17 7.23 -3.07
C GLN A 133 35.69 7.59 -2.96
N TYR A 134 35.29 8.44 -2.02
CA TYR A 134 33.90 8.92 -1.96
C TYR A 134 33.65 9.98 -3.03
N ASP A 135 33.17 9.55 -4.20
CA ASP A 135 32.47 10.42 -5.14
C ASP A 135 31.26 11.05 -4.42
N GLN A 136 31.10 12.37 -4.46
CA GLN A 136 30.13 13.13 -3.66
C GLN A 136 28.68 13.01 -4.17
N ASN A 137 28.39 12.01 -5.00
CA ASN A 137 27.13 11.88 -5.74
C ASN A 137 26.28 10.69 -5.25
N TYR A 138 25.86 10.71 -3.98
CA TYR A 138 24.91 9.75 -3.41
C TYR A 138 23.49 10.33 -3.42
N ALA A 139 22.53 9.58 -3.97
CA ALA A 139 21.11 9.93 -3.86
C ALA A 139 20.55 9.57 -2.48
N THR A 140 19.87 10.53 -1.88
CA THR A 140 19.18 10.40 -0.60
C THR A 140 17.69 10.13 -0.85
N ILE A 141 17.01 9.36 0.01
CA ILE A 141 15.54 9.24 -0.02
C ILE A 141 15.03 10.09 1.13
N GLU A 142 15.03 11.42 0.96
CA GLU A 142 14.56 12.33 2.00
C GLU A 142 13.06 12.13 2.28
N PRO A 143 12.57 12.36 3.51
CA PRO A 143 11.15 12.54 3.74
C PRO A 143 10.69 13.70 2.87
N ASP A 144 9.47 13.58 2.34
CA ASP A 144 8.87 14.56 1.45
C ASP A 144 8.80 15.94 2.12
N GLN A 145 9.85 16.74 1.94
CA GLN A 145 9.79 18.16 2.20
C GLN A 145 8.99 18.75 1.06
N THR A 146 7.79 19.24 1.37
CA THR A 146 6.98 20.02 0.46
C THR A 146 7.77 21.27 0.06
N GLN A 147 8.53 21.18 -1.03
CA GLN A 147 9.12 22.37 -1.64
C GLN A 147 8.00 23.21 -2.25
N PRO A 148 8.03 24.54 -2.11
CA PRO A 148 7.14 25.43 -2.85
C PRO A 148 7.33 25.17 -4.35
N LEU A 149 6.22 25.03 -5.08
CA LEU A 149 6.22 24.96 -6.54
C LEU A 149 6.94 26.19 -7.09
N GLY A 150 8.18 26.02 -7.55
CA GLY A 150 8.87 27.01 -8.37
C GLY A 150 8.13 27.18 -9.70
N PRO A 151 8.27 28.34 -10.37
CA PRO A 151 7.63 28.57 -11.65
C PRO A 151 8.08 27.51 -12.67
N GLU A 152 7.09 26.85 -13.26
CA GLU A 152 7.23 25.74 -14.19
C GLU A 152 7.99 26.16 -15.46
N PRO A 153 8.99 25.40 -15.95
CA PRO A 153 9.57 25.60 -17.26
C PRO A 153 8.51 25.33 -18.33
N GLN A 154 8.25 26.31 -19.20
CA GLN A 154 7.34 26.18 -20.34
C GLN A 154 7.91 25.21 -21.38
N HIS A 155 7.60 23.92 -21.26
CA HIS A 155 7.77 22.97 -22.35
C HIS A 155 6.58 23.07 -23.30
N SER A 156 6.85 23.46 -24.54
CA SER A 156 5.87 23.57 -25.64
C SER A 156 5.45 22.18 -26.13
N GLY A 157 4.73 21.43 -25.29
CA GLY A 157 3.92 20.29 -25.71
C GLY A 157 2.51 20.78 -26.03
N SER A 158 1.91 20.34 -27.13
CA SER A 158 0.54 20.70 -27.50
C SER A 158 -0.42 20.34 -26.35
N THR A 159 -0.84 21.35 -25.59
CA THR A 159 -1.86 21.22 -24.56
C THR A 159 -3.18 20.92 -25.25
N ILE A 160 -3.67 19.69 -25.13
CA ILE A 160 -5.02 19.35 -25.55
C ILE A 160 -5.97 20.07 -24.58
N THR A 161 -6.56 21.17 -25.03
CA THR A 161 -7.53 21.94 -24.24
C THR A 161 -8.84 21.16 -24.17
N VAL A 162 -9.13 20.57 -23.01
CA VAL A 162 -10.42 19.90 -22.73
C VAL A 162 -11.24 20.78 -21.79
N THR A 163 -12.41 21.22 -22.25
CA THR A 163 -13.40 21.95 -21.42
C THR A 163 -14.52 21.00 -20.97
N ASN A 164 -14.70 20.86 -19.65
CA ASN A 164 -15.89 20.29 -18.98
C ASN A 164 -16.24 18.81 -19.25
N LYS A 165 -15.29 17.89 -19.20
CA LYS A 165 -15.61 16.45 -19.16
C LYS A 165 -16.10 15.97 -17.80
N PRO A 166 -17.09 15.07 -17.74
CA PRO A 166 -17.41 14.34 -16.52
C PRO A 166 -16.19 13.57 -16.00
N GLN A 167 -15.96 13.62 -14.69
CA GLN A 167 -14.86 12.91 -14.02
C GLN A 167 -14.84 11.40 -14.34
N ALA A 168 -16.03 10.81 -14.57
CA ALA A 168 -16.18 9.41 -14.95
C ALA A 168 -15.65 9.09 -16.36
N GLU A 169 -15.77 10.01 -17.33
CA GLU A 169 -15.20 9.81 -18.67
C GLU A 169 -13.68 9.86 -18.64
N ILE A 170 -13.12 10.76 -17.81
CA ILE A 170 -11.67 10.85 -17.62
C ILE A 170 -11.16 9.59 -16.91
N ALA A 171 -11.87 9.11 -15.89
CA ALA A 171 -11.53 7.84 -15.24
C ALA A 171 -11.58 6.67 -16.24
N ALA A 172 -12.57 6.64 -17.15
CA ALA A 172 -12.63 5.63 -18.21
C ALA A 172 -11.39 5.67 -19.11
N LEU A 173 -10.94 6.86 -19.52
CA LEU A 173 -9.70 7.04 -20.27
C LEU A 173 -8.47 6.55 -19.50
N GLN A 174 -8.35 6.91 -18.22
CA GLN A 174 -7.26 6.45 -17.36
C GLN A 174 -7.24 4.92 -17.25
N VAL A 175 -8.40 4.30 -17.05
CA VAL A 175 -8.54 2.83 -16.99
C VAL A 175 -8.18 2.16 -18.31
N PHE A 176 -8.56 2.77 -19.44
CA PHE A 176 -8.15 2.27 -20.74
C PHE A 176 -6.63 2.24 -20.85
N LEU A 177 -5.95 3.34 -20.53
CA LEU A 177 -4.49 3.44 -20.60
C LEU A 177 -3.80 2.45 -19.64
N ASP A 178 -4.27 2.33 -18.41
CA ASP A 178 -3.81 1.33 -17.42
C ASP A 178 -3.89 -0.11 -17.98
N ARG A 179 -5.04 -0.48 -18.55
CA ARG A 179 -5.25 -1.80 -19.17
C ARG A 179 -4.35 -2.07 -20.37
N GLU A 180 -3.99 -1.04 -21.11
CA GLU A 180 -3.08 -1.13 -22.24
C GLU A 180 -1.60 -1.23 -21.81
N GLY A 181 -1.28 -1.09 -20.51
CA GLY A 181 0.08 -1.15 -19.98
C GLY A 181 0.78 0.20 -19.99
N ILE A 182 0.01 1.26 -20.20
CA ILE A 182 0.50 2.62 -20.24
C ILE A 182 -0.12 3.34 -19.05
N SER A 183 0.50 3.16 -17.89
CA SER A 183 -0.04 3.64 -16.62
C SER A 183 -0.28 5.16 -16.67
N PRO A 184 -1.45 5.65 -16.24
CA PRO A 184 -1.67 7.07 -15.98
C PRO A 184 -1.16 7.47 -14.57
N GLY A 185 -0.62 6.54 -13.80
CA GLY A 185 -0.36 6.67 -12.37
C GLY A 185 -1.64 6.42 -11.59
N VAL A 186 -1.92 7.26 -10.59
CA VAL A 186 -3.19 7.17 -9.84
C VAL A 186 -4.39 7.47 -10.73
N ILE A 187 -5.44 6.67 -10.60
CA ILE A 187 -6.73 6.92 -11.26
C ILE A 187 -7.58 7.79 -10.32
N ASP A 188 -7.74 9.05 -10.70
CA ASP A 188 -8.41 10.10 -9.92
C ASP A 188 -9.53 10.82 -10.69
N GLY A 189 -9.76 10.42 -11.95
CA GLY A 189 -10.71 11.03 -12.87
C GLY A 189 -10.34 12.46 -13.29
N ARG A 190 -9.08 12.87 -13.12
CA ARG A 190 -8.61 14.21 -13.52
C ARG A 190 -7.69 14.11 -14.73
N LEU A 191 -7.92 14.99 -15.69
CA LEU A 191 -7.05 15.10 -16.84
C LEU A 191 -5.84 15.96 -16.42
N GLY A 192 -4.65 15.39 -16.51
CA GLY A 192 -3.41 16.06 -16.14
C GLY A 192 -2.22 15.50 -16.92
N ASP A 193 -1.03 16.00 -16.62
CA ASP A 193 0.17 15.71 -17.42
C ASP A 193 0.49 14.23 -17.53
N ASN A 194 0.30 13.45 -16.47
CA ASN A 194 0.51 12.00 -16.52
C ASN A 194 -0.43 11.31 -17.53
N VAL A 195 -1.69 11.76 -17.61
CA VAL A 195 -2.65 11.23 -18.60
C VAL A 195 -2.23 11.62 -20.02
N ASN A 196 -1.82 12.87 -20.23
CA ASN A 196 -1.33 13.33 -21.55
C ASN A 196 -0.10 12.54 -22.02
N LYS A 197 0.84 12.30 -21.09
CA LYS A 197 2.04 11.49 -21.33
C LYS A 197 1.73 10.02 -21.61
N ALA A 198 0.75 9.47 -20.90
CA ALA A 198 0.24 8.12 -21.13
C ALA A 198 -0.39 8.00 -22.52
N ILE A 199 -1.22 8.96 -22.95
CA ILE A 199 -1.75 8.98 -24.32
C ILE A 199 -0.61 8.98 -25.34
N ALA A 200 0.39 9.86 -25.19
CA ALA A 200 1.52 9.93 -26.11
C ALA A 200 2.31 8.61 -26.17
N ALA A 201 2.56 7.97 -25.01
CA ALA A 201 3.22 6.67 -24.94
C ALA A 201 2.40 5.54 -25.57
N TRP A 202 1.07 5.58 -25.42
CA TRP A 202 0.18 4.61 -26.07
C TRP A 202 0.17 4.77 -27.60
N GLN A 203 0.18 6.01 -28.09
CA GLN A 203 0.30 6.30 -29.53
C GLN A 203 1.66 5.82 -30.07
N GLU A 204 2.74 5.99 -29.31
CA GLU A 204 4.07 5.47 -29.65
C GLU A 204 4.10 3.92 -29.67
N MET A 205 3.43 3.28 -28.72
CA MET A 205 3.34 1.82 -28.62
C MET A 205 2.56 1.18 -29.79
N THR A 206 1.44 1.79 -30.17
CA THR A 206 0.46 1.18 -31.08
C THR A 206 0.52 1.73 -32.50
N GLY A 207 1.02 2.96 -32.67
CA GLY A 207 0.91 3.73 -33.90
C GLY A 207 -0.50 4.30 -34.16
N GLU A 208 -1.46 4.06 -33.25
CA GLU A 208 -2.81 4.60 -33.35
C GLU A 208 -2.93 5.98 -32.70
N THR A 209 -3.98 6.73 -33.05
CA THR A 209 -4.34 7.98 -32.38
C THR A 209 -5.55 7.77 -31.48
N LEU A 210 -5.49 8.29 -30.26
CA LEU A 210 -6.61 8.33 -29.32
C LEU A 210 -7.07 9.77 -29.14
N ASP A 211 -8.35 10.04 -29.43
CA ASP A 211 -8.96 11.32 -29.07
C ASP A 211 -9.49 11.23 -27.63
N PRO A 212 -8.87 11.89 -26.64
CA PRO A 212 -9.36 11.88 -25.26
C PRO A 212 -10.76 12.51 -25.14
N ASN A 213 -11.22 13.24 -26.16
CA ASN A 213 -12.55 13.83 -26.21
C ASN A 213 -13.65 12.88 -26.65
N ASN A 214 -13.32 11.77 -27.30
CA ASN A 214 -14.29 10.82 -27.82
C ASN A 214 -14.62 9.72 -26.80
N ALA A 215 -15.57 10.00 -25.91
CA ALA A 215 -15.98 9.07 -24.86
C ALA A 215 -16.54 7.75 -25.42
N ASP A 216 -17.26 7.78 -26.54
CA ASP A 216 -17.84 6.58 -27.15
C ASP A 216 -16.76 5.63 -27.68
N ASP A 217 -15.70 6.17 -28.31
CA ASP A 217 -14.55 5.37 -28.75
C ASP A 217 -13.82 4.74 -27.56
N ILE A 218 -13.61 5.50 -26.48
CA ILE A 218 -12.96 5.00 -25.25
C ILE A 218 -13.78 3.86 -24.63
N ILE A 219 -15.11 4.02 -24.51
CA ILE A 219 -15.99 2.99 -23.96
C ILE A 219 -16.03 1.75 -24.87
N GLN A 220 -16.07 1.96 -26.18
CA GLN A 220 -16.00 0.86 -27.15
C GLN A 220 -14.68 0.08 -27.00
N ARG A 221 -13.54 0.76 -26.89
CA ARG A 221 -12.24 0.11 -26.67
C ARG A 221 -12.18 -0.64 -25.34
N LEU A 222 -12.69 -0.04 -24.25
CA LEU A 222 -12.80 -0.68 -22.94
C LEU A 222 -13.62 -1.98 -22.97
N SER A 223 -14.63 -2.08 -23.84
CA SER A 223 -15.42 -3.31 -23.99
C SER A 223 -14.58 -4.51 -24.45
N TYR A 224 -13.52 -4.26 -25.22
CA TYR A 224 -12.56 -5.29 -25.65
C TYR A 224 -11.47 -5.57 -24.61
N SER A 225 -11.22 -4.65 -23.67
CA SER A 225 -10.17 -4.76 -22.65
C SER A 225 -10.70 -5.01 -21.23
N GLY A 226 -11.83 -5.72 -21.09
CA GLY A 226 -12.35 -6.14 -19.77
C GLY A 226 -13.65 -5.46 -19.33
N GLY A 227 -14.31 -4.73 -20.23
CA GLY A 227 -15.64 -4.18 -19.99
C GLY A 227 -15.61 -2.84 -19.25
N MET A 228 -16.63 -2.60 -18.42
CA MET A 228 -16.81 -1.31 -17.76
C MET A 228 -15.59 -0.92 -16.90
N PRO A 229 -15.22 0.37 -16.90
CA PRO A 229 -14.05 0.85 -16.16
C PRO A 229 -14.26 0.90 -14.65
N ILE A 230 -15.53 0.96 -14.22
CA ILE A 230 -15.94 0.92 -12.81
C ILE A 230 -16.74 -0.36 -12.59
N THR A 231 -16.42 -1.09 -11.53
CA THR A 231 -17.11 -2.31 -11.10
C THR A 231 -17.52 -2.22 -9.64
N GLU A 232 -18.42 -3.10 -9.22
CA GLU A 232 -18.72 -3.29 -7.81
C GLU A 232 -17.71 -4.26 -7.17
N TYR A 233 -17.33 -3.96 -5.93
CA TYR A 233 -16.50 -4.79 -5.08
C TYR A 233 -17.13 -4.91 -3.70
N THR A 234 -17.18 -6.12 -3.16
CA THR A 234 -17.65 -6.35 -1.79
C THR A 234 -16.45 -6.39 -0.86
N ILE A 235 -16.38 -5.44 0.08
CA ILE A 235 -15.31 -5.40 1.09
C ILE A 235 -15.31 -6.72 1.85
N THR A 236 -14.22 -7.46 1.77
CA THR A 236 -14.12 -8.75 2.43
C THR A 236 -13.80 -8.58 3.91
N ALA A 237 -13.97 -9.66 4.68
CA ALA A 237 -13.56 -9.67 6.07
C ALA A 237 -12.05 -9.43 6.21
N ALA A 238 -11.25 -9.99 5.29
CA ALA A 238 -9.81 -9.80 5.18
C ALA A 238 -9.42 -8.34 4.91
N ASP A 239 -10.14 -7.69 3.98
CA ASP A 239 -9.92 -6.29 3.69
C ASP A 239 -10.13 -5.45 4.93
N ALA A 240 -11.24 -5.60 5.63
CA ALA A 240 -11.45 -4.74 6.78
C ALA A 240 -10.60 -5.15 8.01
N ALA A 241 -10.04 -6.36 8.07
CA ALA A 241 -9.19 -6.84 9.18
C ALA A 241 -7.75 -6.28 9.16
N GLY A 242 -7.17 -6.07 7.97
CA GLY A 242 -5.79 -5.58 7.83
C GLY A 242 -4.78 -6.66 7.46
N PRO A 243 -3.47 -6.45 7.68
CA PRO A 243 -2.89 -5.66 8.77
C PRO A 243 -2.95 -4.14 8.55
N TYR A 244 -3.37 -3.39 9.58
CA TYR A 244 -3.38 -1.92 9.58
C TYR A 244 -2.56 -1.37 10.73
N VAL A 245 -1.85 -0.28 10.47
CA VAL A 245 -1.21 0.52 11.51
C VAL A 245 -2.01 1.78 11.77
N ALA A 246 -1.93 2.25 13.00
CA ALA A 246 -2.59 3.45 13.44
C ALA A 246 -2.23 4.63 12.50
N SER A 247 -0.95 4.96 12.40
CA SER A 247 -0.43 5.99 11.49
C SER A 247 1.02 5.66 11.17
N ILE A 248 1.54 6.25 10.10
CA ILE A 248 2.95 6.22 9.75
C ILE A 248 3.59 7.52 10.28
N PRO A 249 4.49 7.44 11.28
CA PRO A 249 5.23 8.62 11.74
C PRO A 249 6.13 9.16 10.63
N ASP A 250 6.39 10.47 10.60
CA ASP A 250 7.34 11.04 9.64
C ASP A 250 8.81 10.75 10.03
N ASP A 251 9.08 10.75 11.34
CA ASP A 251 10.39 10.51 11.92
C ASP A 251 10.83 9.05 11.76
N TYR A 252 12.07 8.85 11.30
CA TYR A 252 12.62 7.54 10.96
C TYR A 252 12.89 6.68 12.20
N ALA A 253 13.25 7.26 13.35
CA ALA A 253 13.39 6.49 14.57
C ALA A 253 12.03 5.96 15.05
N HIS A 254 10.97 6.76 14.91
CA HIS A 254 9.60 6.27 15.19
C HIS A 254 9.12 5.24 14.16
N LYS A 255 9.45 5.39 12.87
CA LYS A 255 9.15 4.35 11.85
C LYS A 255 9.84 3.03 12.17
N ALA A 256 11.09 3.07 12.62
CA ALA A 256 11.87 1.88 12.98
C ALA A 256 11.30 1.10 14.17
N GLN A 257 10.44 1.72 14.99
CA GLN A 257 9.77 1.08 16.13
C GLN A 257 8.44 0.41 15.74
N LEU A 258 7.91 0.65 14.54
CA LEU A 258 6.69 -0.02 14.09
C LEU A 258 6.97 -1.50 13.78
N PRO A 259 5.98 -2.39 13.91
CA PRO A 259 6.12 -3.78 13.48
C PRO A 259 6.18 -3.91 11.94
N ALA A 260 5.46 -3.03 11.23
CA ALA A 260 5.45 -2.94 9.77
C ALA A 260 4.99 -1.55 9.32
N LEU A 261 5.41 -1.10 8.14
CA LEU A 261 4.88 0.10 7.50
C LEU A 261 3.66 -0.25 6.63
N SER A 262 2.65 -0.84 7.26
CA SER A 262 1.41 -1.26 6.59
C SER A 262 0.52 -0.07 6.18
N PHE A 263 -0.58 -0.35 5.50
CA PHE A 263 -1.65 0.62 5.27
C PHE A 263 -2.22 1.14 6.60
N THR A 264 -2.80 2.33 6.58
CA THR A 264 -3.46 2.96 7.73
C THR A 264 -4.97 2.78 7.75
N SER A 265 -5.57 2.37 6.62
CA SER A 265 -7.01 2.15 6.50
C SER A 265 -7.38 1.18 5.38
N THR A 266 -8.61 0.64 5.44
CA THR A 266 -9.17 -0.18 4.37
C THR A 266 -9.31 0.59 3.05
N SER A 267 -9.67 1.87 3.10
CA SER A 267 -9.78 2.68 1.89
C SER A 267 -8.43 2.88 1.21
N GLU A 268 -7.36 3.08 1.97
CA GLU A 268 -6.00 3.19 1.43
C GLU A 268 -5.55 1.87 0.79
N LYS A 269 -5.73 0.73 1.47
CA LYS A 269 -5.42 -0.60 0.91
C LYS A 269 -6.19 -0.85 -0.39
N LEU A 270 -7.48 -0.56 -0.42
CA LEU A 270 -8.32 -0.78 -1.60
C LEU A 270 -7.98 0.21 -2.72
N ALA A 271 -7.63 1.45 -2.40
CA ALA A 271 -7.18 2.42 -3.39
C ALA A 271 -5.90 1.93 -4.08
N GLU A 272 -4.91 1.47 -3.29
CA GLU A 272 -3.69 0.84 -3.81
C GLU A 272 -4.01 -0.39 -4.69
N GLN A 273 -4.88 -1.29 -4.22
CA GLN A 273 -5.25 -2.51 -4.94
C GLN A 273 -5.92 -2.24 -6.29
N PHE A 274 -6.71 -1.17 -6.40
CA PHE A 274 -7.46 -0.82 -7.61
C PHE A 274 -6.83 0.34 -8.40
N HIS A 275 -5.57 0.69 -8.10
CA HIS A 275 -4.80 1.76 -8.75
C HIS A 275 -5.46 3.15 -8.65
N MET A 276 -6.23 3.39 -7.59
CA MET A 276 -7.02 4.61 -7.39
C MET A 276 -6.31 5.62 -6.49
N ASP A 277 -6.63 6.90 -6.69
CA ASP A 277 -6.48 7.88 -5.62
C ASP A 277 -7.48 7.58 -4.49
N GLU A 278 -7.03 7.60 -3.24
CA GLU A 278 -7.89 7.27 -2.09
C GLU A 278 -9.04 8.27 -1.91
N GLY A 279 -8.79 9.54 -2.19
CA GLY A 279 -9.82 10.59 -2.16
C GLY A 279 -10.88 10.36 -3.24
N TYR A 280 -10.46 9.95 -4.44
CA TYR A 280 -11.36 9.58 -5.51
C TYR A 280 -12.19 8.34 -5.18
N LEU A 281 -11.58 7.30 -4.60
CA LEU A 281 -12.30 6.10 -4.13
C LEU A 281 -13.41 6.47 -3.11
N LYS A 282 -13.10 7.35 -2.16
CA LYS A 282 -14.07 7.85 -1.18
C LYS A 282 -15.17 8.69 -1.84
N ALA A 283 -14.81 9.57 -2.78
CA ALA A 283 -15.76 10.40 -3.51
C ALA A 283 -16.73 9.59 -4.39
N LEU A 284 -16.26 8.47 -4.96
CA LEU A 284 -17.08 7.53 -5.72
C LEU A 284 -18.08 6.76 -4.83
N ASN A 285 -17.80 6.69 -3.52
CA ASN A 285 -18.56 5.94 -2.52
C ASN A 285 -18.93 6.79 -1.29
N PRO A 286 -19.68 7.91 -1.47
CA PRO A 286 -19.84 8.92 -0.42
C PRO A 286 -20.59 8.41 0.83
N ASN A 287 -21.36 7.32 0.70
CA ASN A 287 -22.14 6.73 1.79
C ASN A 287 -21.58 5.39 2.30
N ALA A 288 -20.44 4.94 1.77
CA ALA A 288 -19.88 3.64 2.16
C ALA A 288 -19.08 3.75 3.45
N ASN A 289 -19.23 2.75 4.32
CA ASN A 289 -18.33 2.55 5.44
C ASN A 289 -17.30 1.47 5.09
N PHE A 290 -16.07 1.90 4.82
CA PHE A 290 -14.99 1.01 4.38
C PHE A 290 -14.51 0.02 5.45
N THR A 291 -14.95 0.14 6.71
CA THR A 291 -14.56 -0.77 7.80
C THR A 291 -15.51 -1.95 7.99
N ILE A 292 -16.64 -1.99 7.28
CA ILE A 292 -17.68 -3.02 7.43
C ILE A 292 -17.55 -4.05 6.31
N PRO A 293 -17.19 -5.31 6.61
CA PRO A 293 -17.25 -6.41 5.65
C PRO A 293 -18.66 -6.57 5.07
N GLY A 294 -18.75 -6.92 3.79
CA GLY A 294 -20.00 -7.05 3.07
C GLY A 294 -20.52 -5.73 2.48
N THR A 295 -19.91 -4.59 2.81
CA THR A 295 -20.21 -3.31 2.15
C THR A 295 -19.85 -3.40 0.68
N ILE A 296 -20.81 -3.09 -0.19
CA ILE A 296 -20.58 -3.01 -1.63
C ILE A 296 -20.13 -1.59 -1.96
N ILE A 297 -18.99 -1.48 -2.62
CA ILE A 297 -18.40 -0.22 -3.10
C ILE A 297 -18.15 -0.29 -4.60
N LYS A 298 -18.11 0.85 -5.24
CA LYS A 298 -17.64 1.02 -6.61
C LYS A 298 -16.13 1.24 -6.60
N VAL A 299 -15.42 0.48 -7.41
CA VAL A 299 -13.97 0.59 -7.58
C VAL A 299 -13.64 0.64 -9.06
N ILE A 300 -12.42 1.06 -9.38
CA ILE A 300 -11.89 0.88 -10.72
C ILE A 300 -11.67 -0.61 -10.98
N ASN A 301 -11.91 -1.01 -12.23
CA ASN A 301 -11.59 -2.33 -12.73
C ASN A 301 -10.25 -2.26 -13.50
N PRO A 302 -9.09 -2.37 -12.83
CA PRO A 302 -7.79 -2.28 -13.48
C PRO A 302 -7.57 -3.45 -14.44
N GLY A 303 -6.59 -3.31 -15.33
CA GLY A 303 -6.24 -4.38 -16.27
C GLY A 303 -5.54 -5.56 -15.62
N ALA A 304 -5.35 -6.61 -16.43
CA ALA A 304 -4.38 -7.64 -16.08
C ALA A 304 -2.99 -7.03 -16.07
N VAL A 305 -2.23 -7.31 -15.02
CA VAL A 305 -0.82 -6.91 -14.89
C VAL A 305 -0.06 -7.34 -16.14
N LYS A 306 0.72 -6.43 -16.73
CA LYS A 306 1.54 -6.74 -17.89
C LYS A 306 2.60 -7.77 -17.54
N THR A 307 2.86 -8.61 -18.52
CA THR A 307 3.86 -9.68 -18.44
C THR A 307 4.74 -9.62 -19.68
N GLY A 308 5.98 -10.06 -19.53
CA GLY A 308 6.96 -10.00 -20.59
C GLY A 308 8.38 -10.06 -20.05
N ASN A 309 9.35 -10.14 -20.95
CA ASN A 309 10.77 -10.07 -20.60
C ASN A 309 11.31 -8.70 -21.04
N VAL A 310 11.47 -7.80 -20.07
CA VAL A 310 12.01 -6.45 -20.28
C VAL A 310 13.53 -6.52 -20.27
N THR A 311 14.14 -6.18 -21.40
CA THR A 311 15.59 -6.19 -21.62
C THR A 311 16.21 -4.80 -21.52
N ARG A 312 15.40 -3.75 -21.75
CA ARG A 312 15.84 -2.36 -21.70
C ARG A 312 14.77 -1.48 -21.05
N ILE A 313 15.19 -0.64 -20.14
CA ILE A 313 14.41 0.39 -19.48
C ILE A 313 14.98 1.74 -19.89
N ILE A 314 14.11 2.67 -20.31
CA ILE A 314 14.48 4.09 -20.44
C ILE A 314 13.84 4.85 -19.27
N ALA A 315 14.66 5.54 -18.49
CA ALA A 315 14.24 6.51 -17.50
C ALA A 315 14.40 7.93 -18.10
N ASP A 316 13.30 8.46 -18.62
CA ASP A 316 13.26 9.74 -19.31
C ASP A 316 12.92 10.86 -18.32
N LYS A 317 13.92 11.68 -17.99
CA LYS A 317 13.83 12.78 -17.02
C LYS A 317 12.90 13.88 -17.53
N GLY A 318 13.07 14.32 -18.77
CA GLY A 318 12.25 15.36 -19.39
C GLY A 318 10.77 15.00 -19.47
N ARG A 319 10.45 13.74 -19.85
CA ARG A 319 9.07 13.24 -19.86
C ARG A 319 8.58 12.86 -18.46
N LYS A 320 9.46 12.67 -17.47
CA LYS A 320 9.15 12.10 -16.15
C LYS A 320 8.43 10.76 -16.30
N GLN A 321 8.99 9.87 -17.11
CA GLN A 321 8.43 8.56 -17.43
C GLN A 321 9.51 7.47 -17.42
N VAL A 322 9.07 6.25 -17.13
CA VAL A 322 9.86 5.03 -17.34
C VAL A 322 9.21 4.22 -18.46
N PHE A 323 9.99 3.84 -19.46
CA PHE A 323 9.56 3.00 -20.58
C PHE A 323 10.26 1.65 -20.50
N ALA A 324 9.50 0.57 -20.60
CA ALA A 324 9.99 -0.80 -20.52
C ALA A 324 9.88 -1.49 -21.88
N TYR A 325 11.02 -1.86 -22.46
CA TYR A 325 11.12 -2.46 -23.78
C TYR A 325 11.47 -3.94 -23.73
N GLY A 326 10.85 -4.70 -24.63
CA GLY A 326 11.16 -6.10 -24.88
C GLY A 326 12.43 -6.30 -25.71
N GLU A 327 12.84 -7.56 -25.85
CA GLU A 327 13.98 -7.97 -26.68
C GLU A 327 13.81 -7.61 -28.16
N ASP A 328 12.57 -7.58 -28.65
CA ASP A 328 12.23 -7.18 -30.01
C ASP A 328 12.22 -5.66 -30.22
N GLY A 329 12.59 -4.89 -29.18
CA GLY A 329 12.61 -3.43 -29.22
C GLY A 329 11.24 -2.77 -29.11
N LYS A 330 10.16 -3.54 -28.90
CA LYS A 330 8.82 -2.97 -28.72
C LYS A 330 8.60 -2.50 -27.30
N LEU A 331 7.83 -1.42 -27.16
CA LEU A 331 7.36 -0.93 -25.88
C LEU A 331 6.36 -1.94 -25.30
N ILE A 332 6.63 -2.42 -24.09
CA ILE A 332 5.76 -3.33 -23.34
C ILE A 332 4.89 -2.54 -22.36
N ALA A 333 5.51 -1.58 -21.66
CA ALA A 333 4.82 -0.76 -20.68
C ALA A 333 5.48 0.61 -20.53
N ALA A 334 4.71 1.61 -20.11
CA ALA A 334 5.20 2.92 -19.74
C ALA A 334 4.53 3.41 -18.46
N TYR A 335 5.32 4.02 -17.57
CA TYR A 335 4.89 4.46 -16.25
C TYR A 335 5.24 5.92 -16.04
N PRO A 336 4.36 6.74 -15.42
CA PRO A 336 4.78 8.03 -14.90
C PRO A 336 5.76 7.78 -13.76
N ALA A 337 6.74 8.67 -13.64
CA ALA A 337 7.80 8.51 -12.65
C ALA A 337 8.16 9.86 -12.03
N THR A 338 8.55 9.83 -10.76
CA THR A 338 9.30 10.95 -10.19
C THR A 338 10.79 10.61 -10.26
N ILE A 339 11.49 11.34 -11.12
CA ILE A 339 12.93 11.18 -11.38
C ILE A 339 13.64 12.45 -10.88
N GLY A 340 14.87 12.32 -10.41
CA GLY A 340 15.60 13.41 -9.77
C GLY A 340 15.88 14.58 -10.71
N SER A 341 15.86 15.80 -10.15
CA SER A 341 15.99 17.07 -10.89
C SER A 341 17.45 17.44 -11.17
N SER A 342 17.68 18.55 -11.88
CA SER A 342 19.02 19.15 -12.03
C SER A 342 19.71 19.44 -10.69
N ASP A 343 18.94 19.81 -9.67
CA ASP A 343 19.46 20.16 -8.35
C ASP A 343 19.80 18.92 -7.51
N THR A 344 19.22 17.76 -7.87
CA THR A 344 19.40 16.48 -7.17
C THR A 344 19.45 15.33 -8.20
N PRO A 345 20.52 15.28 -9.00
CA PRO A 345 20.53 14.55 -10.25
C PRO A 345 20.43 13.04 -10.02
N SER A 346 19.48 12.44 -10.73
CA SER A 346 19.56 11.01 -10.98
C SER A 346 20.81 10.71 -11.80
N PRO A 347 21.30 9.45 -11.81
CA PRO A 347 22.45 9.08 -12.60
C PRO A 347 22.25 9.43 -14.08
N SER A 348 23.36 9.50 -14.81
CA SER A 348 23.36 9.69 -16.26
C SER A 348 23.97 8.48 -16.94
N GLY A 349 23.61 8.28 -18.20
CA GLY A 349 24.11 7.18 -19.02
C GLY A 349 23.46 5.83 -18.69
N ASN A 350 24.21 4.77 -18.97
CA ASN A 350 23.71 3.40 -18.95
C ASN A 350 24.11 2.66 -17.67
N HIS A 351 23.12 2.07 -17.04
CA HIS A 351 23.22 1.20 -15.89
C HIS A 351 22.55 -0.14 -16.18
N THR A 352 22.62 -1.04 -15.21
CA THR A 352 21.91 -2.32 -15.27
C THR A 352 21.18 -2.56 -13.96
N VAL A 353 20.10 -3.33 -13.99
CA VAL A 353 19.50 -3.88 -12.78
C VAL A 353 20.53 -4.78 -12.09
N ALA A 354 20.87 -4.50 -10.84
CA ALA A 354 21.80 -5.27 -10.04
C ALA A 354 21.09 -6.37 -9.25
N ARG A 355 19.97 -6.03 -8.60
CA ARG A 355 19.11 -6.98 -7.86
C ARG A 355 17.70 -6.41 -7.71
N ILE A 356 16.76 -7.30 -7.41
CA ILE A 356 15.36 -6.96 -7.17
C ILE A 356 15.02 -7.45 -5.75
N ALA A 357 14.40 -6.60 -4.95
CA ALA A 357 13.90 -6.93 -3.62
C ALA A 357 12.41 -6.60 -3.54
N LEU A 358 11.60 -7.62 -3.23
CA LEU A 358 10.17 -7.48 -2.99
C LEU A 358 9.92 -7.29 -1.49
N ASN A 359 9.00 -6.39 -1.17
CA ASN A 359 8.68 -5.93 0.18
C ASN A 359 9.94 -5.68 1.04
N PRO A 360 10.88 -4.83 0.58
CA PRO A 360 12.16 -4.64 1.25
C PRO A 360 12.00 -3.84 2.55
N GLY A 361 12.76 -4.21 3.59
CA GLY A 361 13.07 -3.29 4.67
C GLY A 361 13.98 -2.17 4.18
N TYR A 362 14.13 -1.11 4.98
CA TYR A 362 14.97 0.04 4.63
C TYR A 362 16.03 0.31 5.71
N THR A 363 17.31 0.22 5.33
CA THR A 363 18.41 0.64 6.21
C THR A 363 18.65 2.12 6.02
N TYR A 364 18.26 2.91 7.01
CA TYR A 364 18.58 4.33 7.08
C TYR A 364 19.96 4.52 7.71
N ASN A 365 20.85 5.19 7.00
CA ASN A 365 22.17 5.56 7.49
C ASN A 365 22.36 7.07 7.29
N PRO A 366 22.38 7.88 8.36
CA PRO A 366 22.44 9.34 8.24
C PRO A 366 23.74 9.87 7.61
N LYS A 367 24.79 9.04 7.52
CA LYS A 367 26.05 9.38 6.84
C LYS A 367 26.03 9.14 5.34
N ILE A 368 25.14 8.27 4.85
CA ILE A 368 25.05 7.87 3.43
C ILE A 368 23.79 8.46 2.79
N ASN A 369 22.68 8.42 3.52
CA ASN A 369 21.44 9.06 3.13
C ASN A 369 21.55 10.54 3.51
N PHE A 370 20.84 10.98 4.53
CA PHE A 370 20.75 12.36 4.98
C PHE A 370 20.46 12.32 6.47
N THR A 371 20.73 13.39 7.21
CA THR A 371 20.37 13.46 8.64
C THR A 371 18.95 14.01 8.78
N GLN A 372 18.01 13.19 9.25
CA GLN A 372 16.62 13.57 9.51
C GLN A 372 16.47 13.95 10.98
N GLY A 373 16.20 15.22 11.26
CA GLY A 373 16.06 15.69 12.64
C GLY A 373 17.31 15.38 13.46
N GLU A 374 17.14 14.68 14.58
CA GLU A 374 18.24 14.29 15.49
C GLU A 374 18.75 12.86 15.25
N ASN A 375 18.28 12.18 14.20
CA ASN A 375 18.63 10.79 13.91
C ASN A 375 20.08 10.67 13.44
N LYS A 376 20.98 10.27 14.35
CA LYS A 376 22.43 10.13 14.11
C LYS A 376 22.90 8.67 13.99
N GLU A 377 22.01 7.72 14.23
CA GLU A 377 22.29 6.29 14.24
C GLU A 377 21.76 5.59 12.98
N ILE A 378 22.30 4.41 12.69
CA ILE A 378 21.77 3.55 11.63
C ILE A 378 20.48 2.92 12.16
N LEU A 379 19.40 3.09 11.40
CA LEU A 379 18.08 2.57 11.75
C LEU A 379 17.66 1.50 10.74
N GLN A 380 17.03 0.43 11.25
CA GLN A 380 16.38 -0.58 10.42
C GLN A 380 14.88 -0.30 10.43
N ILE A 381 14.36 0.13 9.29
CA ILE A 381 12.95 0.44 9.10
C ILE A 381 12.27 -0.82 8.53
N PRO A 382 11.18 -1.28 9.15
CA PRO A 382 10.49 -2.49 8.71
C PRO A 382 9.87 -2.29 7.32
N PRO A 383 9.62 -3.39 6.58
CA PRO A 383 9.00 -3.32 5.26
C PRO A 383 7.53 -2.91 5.32
N GLY A 384 7.00 -2.51 4.16
CA GLY A 384 5.58 -2.29 3.94
C GLY A 384 5.28 -1.31 2.81
N PRO A 385 4.02 -1.24 2.34
CA PRO A 385 3.60 -0.33 1.26
C PRO A 385 3.84 1.15 1.58
N ASN A 386 3.83 1.50 2.88
CA ASN A 386 4.16 2.84 3.35
C ASN A 386 5.64 3.05 3.70
N GLY A 387 6.49 2.12 3.25
CA GLY A 387 7.95 2.19 3.40
C GLY A 387 8.59 3.29 2.56
N PRO A 388 9.80 3.78 2.92
CA PRO A 388 10.52 4.79 2.13
C PRO A 388 10.73 4.41 0.65
N VAL A 389 10.81 3.11 0.38
CA VAL A 389 10.96 2.52 -0.96
C VAL A 389 9.73 1.74 -1.43
N GLY A 390 8.63 1.83 -0.68
CA GLY A 390 7.39 1.12 -0.98
C GLY A 390 7.53 -0.41 -1.00
N THR A 391 6.75 -1.07 -1.84
CA THR A 391 6.69 -2.54 -1.91
C THR A 391 7.81 -3.19 -2.72
N VAL A 392 8.64 -2.40 -3.42
CA VAL A 392 9.63 -2.92 -4.36
C VAL A 392 10.86 -2.03 -4.42
N TRP A 393 12.04 -2.66 -4.45
CA TRP A 393 13.31 -2.01 -4.77
C TRP A 393 14.05 -2.76 -5.89
N ILE A 394 14.19 -2.11 -7.05
CA ILE A 394 15.01 -2.57 -8.17
C ILE A 394 16.33 -1.79 -8.11
N ALA A 395 17.36 -2.39 -7.53
CA ALA A 395 18.67 -1.77 -7.39
C ALA A 395 19.34 -1.63 -8.76
N LEU A 396 20.00 -0.51 -9.00
CA LEU A 396 20.86 -0.32 -10.17
C LEU A 396 22.30 -0.73 -9.88
N SER A 397 23.11 -0.88 -10.93
CA SER A 397 24.55 -1.12 -10.82
C SER A 397 25.31 0.07 -10.23
N LYS A 398 24.73 1.28 -10.27
CA LYS A 398 25.22 2.41 -9.48
C LYS A 398 24.76 2.26 -8.02
N PRO A 399 25.70 2.16 -7.05
CA PRO A 399 25.36 1.99 -5.64
C PRO A 399 24.37 3.05 -5.14
N THR A 400 23.47 2.66 -4.25
CA THR A 400 22.42 3.51 -3.63
C THR A 400 21.32 4.05 -4.57
N TYR A 401 21.38 3.78 -5.87
CA TYR A 401 20.34 4.17 -6.82
C TYR A 401 19.43 2.98 -7.19
N GLY A 402 18.15 3.27 -7.40
CA GLY A 402 17.14 2.25 -7.71
C GLY A 402 15.88 2.82 -8.35
N ILE A 403 15.10 1.91 -8.94
CA ILE A 403 13.70 2.12 -9.29
C ILE A 403 12.87 1.49 -8.17
N HIS A 404 11.92 2.23 -7.60
CA HIS A 404 11.20 1.75 -6.42
C HIS A 404 9.76 2.27 -6.32
N GLY A 405 8.98 1.64 -5.45
CA GLY A 405 7.63 2.07 -5.11
C GLY A 405 7.61 3.32 -4.23
N THR A 406 6.42 3.74 -3.79
CA THR A 406 6.27 4.95 -2.98
C THR A 406 5.11 4.83 -2.01
N PRO A 407 5.19 5.41 -0.80
CA PRO A 407 4.04 5.57 0.10
C PRO A 407 3.05 6.63 -0.42
N GLU A 408 3.44 7.43 -1.41
CA GLU A 408 2.69 8.60 -1.87
C GLU A 408 2.42 8.54 -3.38
N PRO A 409 1.59 7.60 -3.86
CA PRO A 409 1.39 7.37 -5.29
C PRO A 409 0.81 8.61 -5.99
N SER A 410 0.02 9.43 -5.29
CA SER A 410 -0.56 10.67 -5.84
C SER A 410 0.47 11.76 -6.16
N LYS A 411 1.72 11.65 -5.69
CA LYS A 411 2.82 12.60 -5.95
C LYS A 411 3.70 12.21 -7.14
N ILE A 412 3.48 11.04 -7.75
CA ILE A 412 4.27 10.57 -8.90
C ILE A 412 4.14 11.53 -10.10
N GLY A 413 5.28 11.97 -10.63
CA GLY A 413 5.40 12.92 -11.74
C GLY A 413 5.14 14.40 -11.38
N LYS A 414 4.74 14.67 -10.12
CA LYS A 414 4.36 16.02 -9.63
C LYS A 414 5.42 16.67 -8.77
N THR A 415 6.37 15.88 -8.27
CA THR A 415 7.51 16.34 -7.47
C THR A 415 8.82 15.89 -8.14
N ASN A 416 9.95 16.27 -7.54
CA ASN A 416 11.27 15.74 -7.90
C ASN A 416 11.71 14.74 -6.82
N SER A 417 12.50 13.73 -7.17
CA SER A 417 13.19 12.89 -6.19
C SER A 417 14.61 13.42 -5.97
N HIS A 418 15.30 12.90 -4.96
CA HIS A 418 16.71 13.22 -4.73
C HIS A 418 17.65 12.22 -5.45
N GLY A 419 17.22 11.71 -6.61
CA GLY A 419 18.05 10.93 -7.55
C GLY A 419 17.59 9.48 -7.83
N CYS A 420 16.68 8.90 -7.04
CA CYS A 420 16.07 7.60 -7.36
C CYS A 420 14.85 7.76 -8.28
N ILE A 421 14.42 6.68 -8.93
CA ILE A 421 13.20 6.66 -9.76
C ILE A 421 12.06 6.13 -8.91
N ARG A 422 11.07 6.97 -8.60
CA ARG A 422 9.86 6.57 -7.88
C ARG A 422 8.74 6.27 -8.86
N LEU A 423 8.07 5.14 -8.65
CA LEU A 423 6.84 4.73 -9.31
C LEU A 423 5.77 4.51 -8.23
N THR A 424 4.50 4.36 -8.64
CA THR A 424 3.49 3.79 -7.75
C THR A 424 3.91 2.37 -7.37
N ASN A 425 3.45 1.89 -6.22
CA ASN A 425 3.79 0.56 -5.74
C ASN A 425 3.32 -0.55 -6.71
N TRP A 426 2.15 -0.41 -7.33
CA TRP A 426 1.67 -1.34 -8.36
C TRP A 426 2.53 -1.32 -9.63
N ASP A 427 2.90 -0.14 -10.15
CA ASP A 427 3.75 -0.01 -11.34
C ASP A 427 5.16 -0.58 -11.08
N ALA A 428 5.74 -0.28 -9.92
CA ALA A 428 7.03 -0.85 -9.51
C ALA A 428 6.97 -2.38 -9.39
N THR A 429 5.85 -2.91 -8.85
CA THR A 429 5.62 -4.35 -8.73
C THR A 429 5.45 -5.03 -10.08
N GLU A 430 4.74 -4.41 -11.01
CA GLU A 430 4.61 -4.89 -12.38
C GLU A 430 5.98 -4.94 -13.06
N LEU A 431 6.73 -3.82 -13.05
CA LEU A 431 8.05 -3.75 -13.66
C LEU A 431 9.02 -4.78 -13.07
N ALA A 432 9.03 -4.95 -11.74
CA ALA A 432 9.90 -5.91 -11.06
C ALA A 432 9.66 -7.37 -11.48
N LYS A 433 8.45 -7.71 -11.94
CA LYS A 433 8.12 -9.04 -12.45
C LYS A 433 8.60 -9.27 -13.88
N MET A 434 8.90 -8.20 -14.61
CA MET A 434 9.32 -8.25 -16.02
C MET A 434 10.83 -8.07 -16.23
N VAL A 435 11.56 -7.59 -15.22
CA VAL A 435 13.01 -7.34 -15.29
C VAL A 435 13.82 -8.41 -14.55
N LYS A 436 15.11 -8.50 -14.85
CA LYS A 436 16.07 -9.39 -14.17
C LYS A 436 17.43 -8.71 -13.97
N PRO A 437 18.30 -9.20 -13.07
CA PRO A 437 19.67 -8.72 -13.01
C PRO A 437 20.33 -8.73 -14.40
N GLY A 438 20.95 -7.61 -14.78
CA GLY A 438 21.53 -7.37 -16.10
C GLY A 438 20.61 -6.64 -17.09
N THR A 439 19.29 -6.47 -16.82
CA THR A 439 18.42 -5.61 -17.64
C THR A 439 19.01 -4.20 -17.73
N THR A 440 19.15 -3.66 -18.94
CA THR A 440 19.73 -2.33 -19.16
C THR A 440 18.79 -1.23 -18.68
N VAL A 441 19.32 -0.20 -18.05
CA VAL A 441 18.61 1.01 -17.62
C VAL A 441 19.35 2.24 -18.14
N GLU A 442 18.72 2.95 -19.06
CA GLU A 442 19.28 4.15 -19.72
C GLU A 442 18.59 5.40 -19.17
N PHE A 443 19.38 6.35 -18.68
CA PHE A 443 18.87 7.66 -18.26
C PHE A 443 18.94 8.63 -19.43
N MET A 444 17.79 9.16 -19.83
CA MET A 444 17.65 10.19 -20.86
C MET A 444 17.31 11.53 -20.20
N GLU A 445 17.82 12.62 -20.79
CA GLU A 445 17.60 13.99 -20.32
C GLU A 445 16.31 14.60 -20.88
#